data_AF-T0ZEY4-F1
#
_entry.id   AF-T0ZEY4-F1
#
_cell.length_a   1.000
_cell.length_b   1.000
_cell.length_c   1.000
_cell.angle_alpha   90.00
_cell.angle_beta   90.00
_cell.angle_gamma   90.00
#
_symmetry.space_group_name_H-M   'P 1'
#
loop_
_entity.id
_entity.type
_entity.pdbx_description
1 polymer ?
#
loop_
_entity_poly.entity_id
_entity_poly.type
_entity_poly.pdbx_seq_one_letter_code
_entity_poly.pdbx_strand_id
1 'polypeptide(L)'
;RSRHRCYRQPDRHAAAARGKVGADTLLAQIVNLVAQAQRSKAPLQRVADRVAAWFVPAVVAVAVLAFVAWAAFGPDPRYTNALIAAVAVLIIACPCALGLATPISIMVATGRGAQAGVLFRDAAAIEALREVDTLVVDKTGTLTEGKPALREVIAFGRLRSRRRRWRVAGGAGALQRAFAGARHRQRRRA
;
A
#
# COMPACT_ATOMS: atom_id res chain seq x y z
N ARG A 1 -0.65 -19.04 50.13
CA ARG A 1 -0.71 -17.78 49.34
C ARG A 1 0.70 -17.43 48.86
N SER A 2 0.92 -17.45 47.53
CA SER A 2 1.98 -16.78 46.72
C SER A 2 3.41 -16.76 47.29
N ARG A 3 4.41 -17.57 46.86
CA ARG A 3 4.95 -17.88 45.52
C ARG A 3 5.20 -16.66 44.60
N HIS A 4 6.26 -15.90 44.89
CA HIS A 4 7.00 -15.11 43.90
C HIS A 4 8.50 -15.32 44.11
N ARG A 5 9.10 -16.19 43.29
CA ARG A 5 10.55 -16.35 43.16
C ARG A 5 10.86 -16.63 41.69
N CYS A 6 11.95 -16.01 41.21
CA CYS A 6 12.62 -16.20 39.92
C CYS A 6 11.99 -15.56 38.68
N TYR A 7 12.25 -14.26 38.48
CA TYR A 7 12.61 -13.79 37.14
C TYR A 7 14.07 -14.16 36.92
N ARG A 8 14.30 -15.27 36.22
CA ARG A 8 15.61 -15.81 35.89
C ARG A 8 16.20 -14.97 34.77
N GLN A 9 17.22 -14.20 35.11
CA GLN A 9 18.05 -13.42 34.21
C GLN A 9 18.86 -14.39 33.32
N PRO A 10 18.72 -14.37 31.98
CA PRO A 10 19.65 -15.07 31.12
C PRO A 10 20.77 -14.11 30.69
N ASP A 11 21.96 -14.42 31.19
CA ASP A 11 23.22 -14.46 30.46
C ASP A 11 23.75 -13.15 29.84
N ARG A 12 24.47 -12.43 30.71
CA ARG A 12 25.49 -11.42 30.37
C ARG A 12 26.74 -12.06 29.72
N HIS A 13 26.64 -12.79 28.61
CA HIS A 13 27.84 -13.27 27.88
C HIS A 13 27.59 -13.37 26.36
N ALA A 14 27.33 -12.25 25.71
CA ALA A 14 27.58 -12.09 24.28
C ALA A 14 28.22 -10.72 24.07
N ALA A 15 29.55 -10.75 23.98
CA ALA A 15 30.39 -9.59 23.73
C ALA A 15 29.88 -8.81 22.52
N ALA A 16 29.74 -7.49 22.71
CA ALA A 16 29.44 -6.54 21.66
C ALA A 16 30.55 -6.57 20.59
N ALA A 17 30.33 -7.34 19.52
CA ALA A 17 30.86 -6.95 18.23
C ALA A 17 30.29 -5.55 17.93
N ARG A 18 31.14 -4.60 17.53
CA ARG A 18 30.77 -3.23 17.16
C ARG A 18 29.78 -3.22 16.00
N GLY A 19 28.52 -3.54 16.29
CA GLY A 19 27.40 -3.41 15.39
C GLY A 19 27.02 -1.94 15.34
N LYS A 20 27.01 -1.37 14.15
CA LYS A 20 26.45 -0.05 13.85
C LYS A 20 25.20 0.23 14.71
N VAL A 21 25.26 1.18 15.64
CA VAL A 21 24.16 1.50 16.56
C VAL A 21 23.49 2.80 16.12
N GLY A 22 22.16 2.84 16.08
CA GLY A 22 21.39 4.02 15.67
C GLY A 22 21.05 4.03 14.17
N ALA A 23 21.33 5.16 13.50
CA ALA A 23 20.97 5.41 12.09
C ALA A 23 21.63 4.45 11.08
N ASP A 24 22.72 3.80 11.48
CA ASP A 24 23.47 2.85 10.66
C ASP A 24 22.97 1.39 10.79
N THR A 25 21.89 1.16 11.53
CA THR A 25 21.25 -0.17 11.61
C THR A 25 20.42 -0.44 10.35
N LEU A 26 20.36 -1.72 9.93
CA LEU A 26 19.47 -2.15 8.84
C LEU A 26 17.99 -1.78 9.12
N LEU A 27 17.59 -1.76 10.39
CA LEU A 27 16.25 -1.38 10.79
C LEU A 27 15.99 0.13 10.56
N ALA A 28 16.95 0.99 10.91
CA ALA A 28 16.86 2.42 10.65
C ALA A 28 16.81 2.71 9.14
N GLN A 29 17.56 1.98 8.31
CA GLN A 29 17.49 2.11 6.85
C GLN A 29 16.12 1.70 6.29
N ILE A 30 15.52 0.61 6.79
CA ILE A 30 14.16 0.19 6.39
C ILE A 30 13.15 1.27 6.79
N VAL A 31 13.21 1.78 8.02
CA VAL A 31 12.32 2.85 8.48
C VAL A 31 12.50 4.12 7.65
N ASN A 32 13.74 4.47 7.27
CA ASN A 32 14.02 5.64 6.45
C ASN A 32 13.52 5.47 5.01
N LEU A 33 13.66 4.28 4.42
CA LEU A 33 13.09 3.93 3.11
C LEU A 33 11.55 4.00 3.13
N VAL A 34 10.91 3.49 4.19
CA VAL A 34 9.45 3.57 4.37
C VAL A 34 8.98 5.01 4.58
N ALA A 35 9.72 5.80 5.37
CA ALA A 35 9.40 7.21 5.62
C ALA A 35 9.63 8.12 4.41
N GLN A 36 10.51 7.73 3.49
CA GLN A 36 10.67 8.40 2.19
C GLN A 36 9.55 8.03 1.23
N ALA A 37 9.12 6.77 1.21
CA ALA A 37 8.00 6.32 0.36
C ALA A 37 6.66 6.98 0.75
N GLN A 38 6.41 7.21 2.04
CA GLN A 38 5.17 7.80 2.57
C GLN A 38 5.03 9.32 2.33
N ARG A 39 6.08 10.02 1.89
CA ARG A 39 6.07 11.48 1.69
C ARG A 39 5.70 11.95 0.28
N SER A 40 5.45 11.02 -0.62
CA SER A 40 5.14 11.35 -2.03
C SER A 40 3.66 11.69 -2.19
N LYS A 41 3.35 12.98 -2.42
CA LYS A 41 2.00 13.43 -2.79
C LYS A 41 1.47 12.60 -3.95
N ALA A 42 0.22 12.13 -3.85
CA ALA A 42 -0.44 11.37 -4.90
C ALA A 42 -0.33 12.11 -6.27
N PRO A 43 0.14 11.45 -7.33
CA PRO A 43 0.41 12.08 -8.62
C PRO A 43 -0.85 12.69 -9.28
N LEU A 44 -2.03 12.08 -9.14
CA LEU A 44 -3.27 12.59 -9.74
C LEU A 44 -3.74 13.92 -9.14
N GLN A 45 -3.53 14.12 -7.83
CA GLN A 45 -3.91 15.36 -7.18
C GLN A 45 -3.18 16.57 -7.79
N ARG A 46 -1.93 16.39 -8.25
CA ARG A 46 -1.15 17.45 -8.92
C ARG A 46 -1.69 17.81 -10.30
N VAL A 47 -2.32 16.85 -10.99
CA VAL A 47 -2.92 17.10 -12.31
C VAL A 47 -4.17 17.95 -12.16
N ALA A 48 -5.03 17.63 -11.19
CA ALA A 48 -6.21 18.44 -10.88
C ALA A 48 -5.83 19.87 -10.47
N ASP A 49 -4.82 20.03 -9.61
CA ASP A 49 -4.30 21.33 -9.20
C ASP A 49 -3.74 22.13 -10.40
N ARG A 50 -3.08 21.46 -11.34
CA ARG A 50 -2.54 22.10 -12.56
C ARG A 50 -3.64 22.58 -13.50
N VAL A 51 -4.71 21.80 -13.66
CA VAL A 51 -5.87 22.21 -14.46
C VAL A 51 -6.55 23.40 -13.81
N ALA A 52 -6.77 23.37 -12.48
CA ALA A 52 -7.33 24.49 -11.75
C ALA A 52 -6.47 25.76 -11.86
N ALA A 53 -5.14 25.62 -11.79
CA ALA A 53 -4.20 26.73 -11.92
C ALA A 53 -4.27 27.46 -13.27
N TRP A 54 -4.67 26.76 -14.34
CA TRP A 54 -4.85 27.38 -15.66
C TRP A 54 -6.31 27.80 -15.92
N PHE A 55 -7.28 27.05 -15.40
CA PHE A 55 -8.70 27.30 -15.58
C PHE A 55 -9.17 28.58 -14.87
N VAL A 56 -8.76 28.80 -13.62
CA VAL A 56 -9.16 29.98 -12.83
C VAL A 56 -8.78 31.30 -13.51
N PRO A 57 -7.52 31.54 -13.93
CA PRO A 57 -7.17 32.79 -14.61
C PRO A 57 -7.88 32.95 -15.96
N ALA A 58 -8.14 31.85 -16.68
CA ALA A 58 -8.90 31.90 -17.94
C ALA A 58 -10.34 32.37 -17.73
N VAL A 59 -11.04 31.85 -16.71
CA VAL A 59 -12.41 32.27 -16.38
C VAL A 59 -12.46 33.74 -15.96
N VAL A 60 -11.49 34.19 -15.15
CA VAL A 60 -11.40 35.60 -14.74
C VAL A 60 -11.19 36.50 -15.96
N ALA A 61 -10.32 36.11 -16.90
CA ALA A 61 -10.13 36.87 -18.14
C ALA A 61 -11.42 36.97 -18.96
N VAL A 62 -12.16 35.87 -19.12
CA VAL A 62 -13.45 35.87 -19.83
C VAL A 62 -14.50 36.71 -19.12
N ALA A 63 -14.57 36.68 -17.79
CA ALA A 63 -15.50 37.50 -17.02
C ALA A 63 -15.22 39.00 -17.19
N VAL A 64 -13.94 39.40 -17.21
CA VAL A 64 -13.52 40.79 -17.48
C VAL A 64 -13.87 41.18 -18.92
N LEU A 65 -13.63 40.32 -19.90
CA LEU A 65 -14.01 40.58 -21.29
C LEU A 65 -15.52 40.74 -21.45
N ALA A 66 -16.31 39.89 -20.80
CA ALA A 66 -17.78 39.99 -20.79
C ALA A 66 -18.24 41.31 -20.17
N PHE A 67 -17.63 41.74 -19.05
CA PHE A 67 -17.91 43.02 -18.43
C PHE A 67 -17.64 44.20 -19.38
N VAL A 68 -16.47 44.22 -20.03
CA VAL A 68 -16.09 45.29 -20.97
C VAL A 68 -17.01 45.32 -22.19
N ALA A 69 -17.35 44.15 -22.74
CA ALA A 69 -18.24 44.04 -23.89
C ALA A 69 -19.65 44.59 -23.57
N TRP A 70 -20.24 44.23 -22.42
CA TRP A 70 -21.55 44.73 -22.01
C TRP A 70 -21.52 46.20 -21.55
N ALA A 71 -20.41 46.68 -21.00
CA ALA A 71 -20.26 48.10 -20.66
C ALA A 71 -20.20 48.98 -21.92
N ALA A 72 -19.57 48.49 -23.00
CA ALA A 72 -19.41 49.23 -24.25
C ALA A 72 -20.64 49.15 -25.19
N PHE A 73 -21.25 47.97 -25.33
CA PHE A 73 -22.31 47.71 -26.31
C PHE A 73 -23.69 47.41 -25.70
N GLY A 74 -23.80 47.36 -24.37
CA GLY A 74 -25.04 46.99 -23.69
C GLY A 74 -26.11 48.09 -23.72
N PRO A 75 -27.40 47.71 -23.66
CA PRO A 75 -28.51 48.64 -23.50
C PRO A 75 -28.49 49.28 -22.10
N ASP A 76 -29.05 50.48 -21.97
CA ASP A 76 -29.21 51.14 -20.67
C ASP A 76 -30.13 50.34 -19.75
N PRO A 77 -29.77 50.10 -18.48
CA PRO A 77 -28.57 50.55 -17.74
C PRO A 77 -27.33 49.64 -17.94
N ARG A 78 -26.28 50.22 -18.53
CA ARG A 78 -25.11 49.46 -19.04
C ARG A 78 -24.30 48.75 -17.94
N TYR A 79 -24.00 49.44 -16.84
CA TYR A 79 -23.18 48.89 -15.75
C TYR A 79 -23.87 47.75 -15.00
N THR A 80 -25.19 47.84 -14.80
CA THR A 80 -25.96 46.78 -14.16
C THR A 80 -25.94 45.51 -14.99
N ASN A 81 -26.17 45.63 -16.30
CA ASN A 81 -26.13 44.48 -17.21
C ASN A 81 -24.71 43.89 -17.34
N ALA A 82 -23.67 44.72 -17.34
CA ALA A 82 -22.28 44.26 -17.35
C ALA A 82 -21.90 43.47 -16.09
N LEU A 83 -22.32 43.93 -14.91
CA LEU A 83 -22.12 43.22 -13.64
C LEU A 83 -22.86 41.87 -13.63
N ILE A 84 -24.12 41.84 -14.07
CA ILE A 84 -24.91 40.61 -14.15
C ILE A 84 -24.24 39.60 -15.08
N ALA A 85 -23.78 40.04 -16.26
CA ALA A 85 -23.09 39.17 -17.21
C ALA A 85 -21.78 38.61 -16.64
N ALA A 86 -20.95 39.44 -16.00
CA ALA A 86 -19.69 39.00 -15.40
C ALA A 86 -19.91 37.99 -14.26
N VAL A 87 -20.87 38.26 -13.36
CA VAL A 87 -21.21 37.35 -12.26
C VAL A 87 -21.82 36.04 -12.78
N ALA A 88 -22.67 36.10 -13.82
CA ALA A 88 -23.23 34.91 -14.44
C ALA A 88 -22.13 33.99 -15.01
N VAL A 89 -21.12 34.56 -15.69
CA VAL A 89 -19.96 33.80 -16.18
C VAL A 89 -19.21 33.14 -15.04
N LEU A 90 -18.95 33.85 -13.94
CA LEU A 90 -18.26 33.31 -12.76
C LEU A 90 -19.04 32.17 -12.08
N ILE A 91 -20.37 32.30 -11.96
CA ILE A 91 -21.23 31.28 -11.35
C ILE A 91 -21.27 30.02 -12.21
N ILE A 92 -21.50 30.18 -13.52
CA ILE A 92 -21.58 29.05 -14.46
C ILE A 92 -20.24 28.31 -14.56
N ALA A 93 -19.14 29.02 -14.39
CA ALA A 93 -17.80 28.44 -14.43
C ALA A 93 -17.40 27.65 -13.18
N CYS A 94 -18.26 27.48 -12.14
CA CYS A 94 -17.86 26.72 -10.95
C CYS A 94 -17.32 25.33 -11.34
N PRO A 95 -16.04 25.01 -11.06
CA PRO A 95 -15.46 23.70 -11.37
C PRO A 95 -15.86 22.65 -10.32
N CYS A 96 -17.08 22.74 -9.79
CA CYS A 96 -17.64 21.93 -8.72
C CYS A 96 -17.45 20.41 -8.99
N ALA A 97 -17.59 19.98 -10.26
CA ALA A 97 -17.38 18.59 -10.67
C ALA A 97 -15.89 18.16 -10.66
N LEU A 98 -14.96 19.07 -10.97
CA LEU A 98 -13.53 18.79 -11.05
C LEU A 98 -12.96 18.39 -9.68
N GLY A 99 -13.42 19.03 -8.61
CA GLY A 99 -12.99 18.74 -7.24
C GLY A 99 -13.50 17.40 -6.69
N LEU A 100 -14.65 16.93 -7.18
CA LEU A 100 -15.27 15.68 -6.71
C LEU A 100 -14.96 14.47 -7.60
N ALA A 101 -14.59 14.67 -8.86
CA ALA A 101 -14.31 13.57 -9.79
C ALA A 101 -13.25 12.58 -9.25
N THR A 102 -12.18 13.12 -8.66
CA THR A 102 -11.05 12.35 -8.12
C THR A 102 -11.45 11.47 -6.92
N PRO A 103 -12.02 11.99 -5.81
CA PRO A 103 -12.41 11.17 -4.67
C PRO A 103 -13.51 10.16 -5.01
N ILE A 104 -14.47 10.51 -5.88
CA ILE A 104 -15.52 9.57 -6.30
C ILE A 104 -14.91 8.37 -7.04
N SER A 105 -13.99 8.62 -7.97
CA SER A 105 -13.33 7.57 -8.74
C SER A 105 -12.53 6.63 -7.83
N ILE A 106 -11.76 7.19 -6.89
CA ILE A 106 -10.97 6.41 -5.92
C ILE A 106 -11.89 5.60 -4.99
N MET A 107 -12.97 6.18 -4.50
CA MET A 107 -13.91 5.51 -3.61
C MET A 107 -14.57 4.31 -4.29
N VAL A 108 -15.04 4.48 -5.53
CA VAL A 108 -15.64 3.39 -6.33
C VAL A 108 -14.60 2.33 -6.68
N ALA A 109 -13.38 2.72 -7.07
CA ALA A 109 -12.29 1.79 -7.36
C ALA A 109 -11.92 0.94 -6.14
N THR A 110 -11.83 1.57 -4.96
CA THR A 110 -11.52 0.88 -3.70
C THR A 110 -12.65 -0.05 -3.29
N GLY A 111 -13.91 0.37 -3.41
CA GLY A 111 -15.09 -0.46 -3.13
C GLY A 111 -15.16 -1.69 -4.04
N ARG A 112 -14.90 -1.52 -5.34
CA ARG A 112 -14.82 -2.64 -6.30
C ARG A 112 -13.63 -3.56 -6.04
N GLY A 113 -12.46 -2.98 -5.72
CA GLY A 113 -11.28 -3.75 -5.33
C GLY A 113 -11.53 -4.65 -4.11
N ALA A 114 -12.20 -4.10 -3.09
CA ALA A 114 -12.54 -4.83 -1.88
C ALA A 114 -13.49 -6.01 -2.17
N GLN A 115 -14.45 -5.84 -3.09
CA GLN A 115 -15.32 -6.94 -3.54
C GLN A 115 -14.54 -8.05 -4.26
N ALA A 116 -13.43 -7.72 -4.92
CA ALA A 116 -12.52 -8.69 -5.54
C ALA A 116 -11.46 -9.26 -4.57
N GLY A 117 -11.52 -8.93 -3.28
CA GLY A 117 -10.55 -9.38 -2.27
C GLY A 117 -9.22 -8.61 -2.29
N VAL A 118 -9.15 -7.46 -2.98
CA VAL A 118 -7.98 -6.59 -3.04
C VAL A 118 -8.19 -5.38 -2.14
N LEU A 119 -7.36 -5.25 -1.09
CA LEU A 119 -7.44 -4.13 -0.15
C LEU A 119 -6.38 -3.08 -0.48
N PHE A 120 -6.83 -1.92 -0.97
CA PHE A 120 -5.98 -0.75 -1.15
C PHE A 120 -5.93 0.05 0.16
N ARG A 121 -4.72 0.27 0.69
CA ARG A 121 -4.51 1.11 1.90
C ARG A 121 -4.51 2.60 1.61
N ASP A 122 -4.06 2.99 0.42
CA ASP A 122 -3.88 4.38 0.02
C ASP A 122 -4.34 4.59 -1.43
N ALA A 123 -4.88 5.77 -1.73
CA ALA A 123 -5.29 6.15 -3.09
C ALA A 123 -4.11 6.14 -4.09
N ALA A 124 -2.92 6.55 -3.62
CA ALA A 124 -1.71 6.54 -4.44
C ALA A 124 -1.31 5.13 -4.90
N ALA A 125 -1.69 4.08 -4.16
CA ALA A 125 -1.43 2.70 -4.56
C ALA A 125 -2.28 2.30 -5.77
N ILE A 126 -3.52 2.80 -5.88
CA ILE A 126 -4.40 2.56 -7.03
C ILE A 126 -3.82 3.23 -8.28
N GLU A 127 -3.33 4.46 -8.14
CA GLU A 127 -2.69 5.21 -9.23
C GLU A 127 -1.38 4.56 -9.67
N ALA A 128 -0.51 4.22 -8.73
CA ALA A 128 0.77 3.58 -9.02
C ALA A 128 0.57 2.23 -9.72
N LEU A 129 -0.45 1.46 -9.34
CA LEU A 129 -0.75 0.16 -9.96
C LEU A 129 -1.02 0.27 -11.46
N ARG A 130 -1.47 1.43 -11.97
CA ARG A 130 -1.65 1.67 -13.41
C ARG A 130 -0.32 1.66 -14.18
N GLU A 131 0.77 2.10 -13.54
CA GLU A 131 2.11 2.21 -14.16
C GLU A 131 3.00 1.00 -13.86
N VAL A 132 2.53 0.02 -13.10
CA VAL A 132 3.31 -1.17 -12.75
C VAL A 132 3.28 -2.17 -13.90
N ASP A 133 4.42 -2.36 -14.56
CA ASP A 133 4.60 -3.38 -15.60
C ASP A 133 5.25 -4.67 -15.07
N THR A 134 5.96 -4.60 -13.95
CA THR A 134 6.72 -5.73 -13.40
C THR A 134 6.26 -6.08 -11.99
N LEU A 135 5.84 -7.34 -11.81
CA LEU A 135 5.47 -7.89 -10.51
C LEU A 135 6.56 -8.82 -9.98
N VAL A 136 7.25 -8.40 -8.92
CA VAL A 136 8.18 -9.25 -8.18
C VAL A 136 7.44 -9.84 -6.98
N VAL A 137 7.33 -11.16 -6.93
CA VAL A 137 6.59 -11.88 -5.89
C VAL A 137 7.55 -12.58 -4.94
N ASP A 138 7.31 -12.47 -3.63
CA ASP A 138 8.02 -13.30 -2.67
C ASP A 138 7.52 -14.76 -2.74
N LYS A 139 8.43 -15.72 -2.54
CA LYS A 139 8.07 -17.14 -2.58
C LYS A 139 7.42 -17.59 -1.28
N THR A 140 7.95 -17.16 -0.14
CA THR A 140 7.61 -17.74 1.16
C THR A 140 6.39 -17.05 1.76
N GLY A 141 5.25 -17.73 1.79
CA GLY A 141 4.02 -17.15 2.33
C GLY A 141 3.20 -16.29 1.37
N THR A 142 3.66 -16.04 0.13
CA THR A 142 2.83 -15.49 -0.96
C THR A 142 2.49 -16.58 -1.98
N LEU A 143 3.49 -17.15 -2.66
CA LEU A 143 3.26 -18.26 -3.60
C LEU A 143 3.11 -19.62 -2.89
N THR A 144 3.64 -19.72 -1.68
CA THR A 144 3.62 -20.95 -0.89
C THR A 144 2.69 -20.82 0.30
N GLU A 145 2.10 -21.94 0.73
CA GLU A 145 1.21 -22.01 1.91
C GLU A 145 1.90 -21.63 3.24
N GLY A 146 3.20 -21.32 3.23
CA GLY A 146 4.00 -21.02 4.42
C GLY A 146 4.17 -22.20 5.38
N LYS A 147 3.72 -23.39 4.98
CA LYS A 147 3.73 -24.61 5.79
C LYS A 147 4.60 -25.68 5.13
N PRO A 148 5.75 -26.02 5.70
CA PRO A 148 6.59 -27.08 5.16
C PRO A 148 5.89 -28.44 5.29
N ALA A 149 5.69 -29.12 4.16
CA ALA A 149 5.11 -30.46 4.08
C ALA A 149 6.12 -31.43 3.47
N LEU A 150 6.27 -32.60 4.10
CA LEU A 150 7.08 -33.69 3.55
C LEU A 150 6.32 -34.28 2.34
N ARG A 151 6.86 -34.09 1.14
CA ARG A 151 6.26 -34.60 -0.11
C ARG A 151 6.74 -36.00 -0.45
N GLU A 152 8.04 -36.24 -0.38
CA GLU A 152 8.66 -37.47 -0.83
C GLU A 152 9.89 -37.81 0.01
N VAL A 153 10.13 -39.11 0.19
CA VAL A 153 11.37 -39.62 0.77
C VAL A 153 11.97 -40.60 -0.21
N ILE A 154 13.07 -40.19 -0.87
CA ILE A 154 13.82 -41.03 -1.79
C ILE A 154 14.94 -41.70 -0.99
N ALA A 155 14.87 -43.03 -0.85
CA ALA A 155 15.90 -43.82 -0.19
C ALA A 155 16.85 -44.41 -1.23
N PHE A 156 18.13 -44.07 -1.16
CA PHE A 156 19.17 -44.70 -1.97
C PHE A 156 19.68 -45.96 -1.26
N GLY A 157 19.32 -47.13 -1.80
CA GLY A 157 19.75 -48.46 -1.32
C GLY A 157 18.62 -49.49 -1.34
N ARG A 158 18.94 -50.78 -1.59
CA ARG A 158 17.98 -51.90 -1.51
C ARG A 158 17.56 -52.16 -0.06
N LEU A 159 16.62 -51.39 0.46
CA LEU A 159 15.93 -51.73 1.70
C LEU A 159 14.82 -52.75 1.40
N ARG A 160 15.20 -54.03 1.42
CA ARG A 160 14.33 -55.18 1.24
C ARG A 160 13.67 -55.55 2.58
N SER A 161 12.58 -54.89 2.99
CA SER A 161 11.50 -55.52 3.79
C SER A 161 10.29 -54.61 4.03
N ARG A 162 9.11 -55.24 4.01
CA ARG A 162 7.76 -54.68 3.82
C ARG A 162 7.08 -54.11 5.08
N ARG A 163 7.84 -53.75 6.12
CA ARG A 163 7.27 -53.19 7.36
C ARG A 163 8.38 -52.50 8.14
N ARG A 164 8.42 -51.17 8.15
CA ARG A 164 8.95 -50.40 9.29
C ARG A 164 8.63 -48.91 9.16
N ARG A 165 7.85 -48.49 10.13
CA ARG A 165 7.44 -47.14 10.47
C ARG A 165 8.68 -46.27 10.73
N TRP A 166 8.89 -45.30 9.86
CA TRP A 166 9.70 -44.07 9.98
C TRP A 166 10.47 -43.89 11.30
N ARG A 167 11.67 -44.49 11.40
CA ARG A 167 12.74 -44.01 12.28
C ARG A 167 13.96 -43.69 11.41
N VAL A 168 13.98 -42.47 10.88
CA VAL A 168 15.23 -41.82 10.51
C VAL A 168 15.50 -40.83 11.63
N ALA A 169 16.33 -41.26 12.58
CA ALA A 169 16.81 -40.47 13.70
C ALA A 169 18.30 -40.19 13.48
N GLY A 170 18.71 -38.95 13.76
CA GLY A 170 20.10 -38.59 14.02
C GLY A 170 20.77 -37.81 12.89
N GLY A 171 20.69 -36.47 12.94
CA GLY A 171 21.62 -35.65 12.15
C GLY A 171 21.34 -34.15 12.12
N ALA A 172 20.09 -33.69 12.06
CA ALA A 172 19.79 -32.28 11.78
C ALA A 172 18.84 -31.63 12.82
N GLY A 173 19.35 -31.42 14.03
CA GLY A 173 18.59 -30.84 15.15
C GLY A 173 18.02 -29.43 14.92
N ALA A 174 18.51 -28.71 13.90
CA ALA A 174 17.96 -27.41 13.50
C ALA A 174 16.75 -27.55 12.56
N LEU A 175 16.84 -28.41 11.54
CA LEU A 175 15.75 -28.64 10.57
C LEU A 175 14.53 -29.33 11.20
N GLN A 176 14.79 -30.20 12.18
CA GLN A 176 13.75 -30.97 12.84
C GLN A 176 12.77 -30.09 13.63
N ARG A 177 13.15 -28.90 14.10
CA ARG A 177 12.22 -28.04 14.87
C ARG A 177 11.19 -27.35 13.97
N ALA A 178 11.59 -26.88 12.80
CA ALA A 178 10.67 -26.29 11.81
C ALA A 178 9.65 -27.32 11.27
N PHE A 179 10.10 -28.55 10.99
CA PHE A 179 9.23 -29.64 10.52
C PHE A 179 8.51 -30.42 11.64
N ALA A 180 8.84 -30.20 12.92
CA ALA A 180 8.13 -30.83 14.05
C ALA A 180 6.74 -30.25 14.29
N GLY A 181 6.54 -28.96 14.03
CA GLY A 181 5.21 -28.34 14.12
C GLY A 181 4.19 -28.95 13.15
N ALA A 182 4.64 -29.32 11.94
CA ALA A 182 3.81 -30.02 10.95
C ALA A 182 3.46 -31.47 11.37
N ARG A 183 4.29 -32.13 12.19
CA ARG A 183 4.09 -33.52 12.64
C ARG A 183 2.86 -33.73 13.53
N HIS A 184 2.44 -32.73 14.30
CA HIS A 184 1.39 -32.92 15.30
C HIS A 184 -0.03 -32.74 14.76
N ARG A 185 -0.23 -32.00 13.66
CA ARG A 185 -1.57 -31.72 13.10
C ARG A 185 -2.08 -32.77 12.12
N GLN A 186 -1.20 -33.51 11.45
CA GLN A 186 -1.59 -34.57 10.50
C GLN A 186 -2.20 -35.80 11.20
N ARG A 187 -1.98 -35.95 12.51
CA ARG A 187 -2.60 -36.98 13.37
C ARG A 187 -4.08 -36.74 13.70
N ARG A 188 -4.66 -35.56 13.39
CA ARG A 188 -6.07 -35.24 13.70
C ARG A 188 -7.00 -35.28 12.48
N ARG A 189 -6.50 -35.60 11.28
CA ARG A 189 -7.28 -35.67 10.03
C ARG A 189 -7.24 -37.04 9.34
N ALA A 190 -6.70 -38.06 10.01
CA ALA A 190 -6.74 -39.45 9.57
C ALA A 190 -7.54 -40.28 10.58
#